data_AF-A0A0L6UWY6-F1
#
_entry.id   AF-A0A0L6UWY6-F1
#
_cell.length_a   1.000
_cell.length_b   1.000
_cell.length_c   1.000
_cell.angle_alpha   90.00
_cell.angle_beta   90.00
_cell.angle_gamma   90.00
#
_symmetry.space_group_name_H-M   'P 1'
#
loop_
_entity.id
_entity.type
_entity.pdbx_description
1 polymer ?
#
loop_
_entity_poly.entity_id
_entity_poly.type
_entity_poly.pdbx_seq_one_letter_code
_entity_poly.pdbx_strand_id
1 'polypeptide(L)'
;MVLMWIGLIEGGLWQNTIAKPNPCQRLPHRGMQYDRQVPQALREKIPNQKFEQIECLQLNKHKKICKYHFVLVNCQTEYIGQVNSTSFFVQTTMKRGRVNTYYRMREFEKTKETTSVSSKDIVAALNLQHNCDEGKCPMKKTKTMQLERQDTSIKINQICHANLNKYILNAASCHAPEEHQRLGNMFFRQVGAREIAVGLETGLEIWEQACFPDS
;
A
#
# COMPACT_ATOMS: atom_id res chain seq x y z
N MET A 1 -20.23 9.24 28.30
CA MET A 1 -20.38 9.46 26.85
C MET A 1 -19.49 8.45 26.15
N VAL A 2 -20.12 7.43 25.57
CA VAL A 2 -19.51 6.15 25.15
C VAL A 2 -19.19 6.23 23.66
N LEU A 3 -18.00 5.76 23.27
CA LEU A 3 -17.78 4.87 22.11
C LEU A 3 -16.32 4.41 22.13
N MET A 4 -16.07 3.48 23.04
CA MET A 4 -14.94 2.58 23.11
C MET A 4 -15.41 1.26 22.48
N TRP A 5 -14.77 0.79 21.40
CA TRP A 5 -14.93 -0.59 20.93
C TRP A 5 -13.53 -1.16 20.69
N ILE A 6 -13.01 -1.73 21.77
CA ILE A 6 -11.96 -2.76 21.74
C ILE A 6 -12.67 -4.03 21.26
N GLY A 7 -12.13 -4.65 20.21
CA GLY A 7 -12.70 -5.88 19.65
C GLY A 7 -12.67 -7.00 20.69
N LEU A 8 -13.85 -7.34 21.21
CA LEU A 8 -14.08 -8.58 21.94
C LEU A 8 -14.38 -9.71 20.94
N ILE A 9 -13.84 -10.86 21.30
CA ILE A 9 -13.81 -12.13 20.60
C ILE A 9 -15.22 -12.72 20.53
N GLU A 10 -15.71 -13.02 19.33
CA GLU A 10 -16.63 -14.14 19.10
C GLU A 10 -16.27 -14.85 17.78
N GLY A 11 -15.86 -16.12 17.91
CA GLY A 11 -16.07 -17.18 16.92
C GLY A 11 -15.62 -16.94 15.47
N GLY A 12 -14.32 -16.92 15.20
CA GLY A 12 -13.80 -17.01 13.83
C GLY A 12 -12.39 -17.58 13.82
N LEU A 13 -12.21 -18.71 13.14
CA LEU A 13 -10.95 -19.44 13.02
C LEU A 13 -9.87 -18.54 12.37
N TRP A 14 -8.94 -17.99 13.15
CA TRP A 14 -7.81 -17.24 12.64
C TRP A 14 -6.78 -18.21 12.05
N GLN A 15 -6.65 -18.26 10.73
CA GLN A 15 -5.46 -18.82 10.10
C GLN A 15 -4.35 -17.77 10.11
N ASN A 16 -3.33 -18.00 10.94
CA ASN A 16 -2.06 -17.27 10.91
C ASN A 16 -1.39 -17.49 9.56
N THR A 17 -1.61 -16.59 8.58
CA THR A 17 -0.80 -16.59 7.36
C THR A 17 0.37 -15.65 7.56
N ILE A 18 1.55 -16.20 7.83
CA ILE A 18 2.81 -15.48 7.90
C ILE A 18 3.06 -14.87 6.51
N ALA A 19 2.83 -13.57 6.36
CA ALA A 19 3.33 -12.85 5.20
C ALA A 19 4.85 -12.74 5.36
N LYS A 20 5.61 -13.58 4.63
CA LYS A 20 7.07 -13.49 4.63
C LYS A 20 7.48 -12.11 4.12
N PRO A 21 8.22 -11.29 4.89
CA PRO A 21 8.72 -10.02 4.40
C PRO A 21 9.65 -10.24 3.20
N ASN A 22 9.72 -9.21 2.35
CA ASN A 22 10.57 -9.21 1.16
C ASN A 22 12.02 -9.59 1.51
N PRO A 23 12.66 -10.55 0.81
CA PRO A 23 14.01 -11.03 1.15
C PRO A 23 15.09 -9.94 1.15
N CYS A 24 14.91 -8.86 0.40
CA CYS A 24 15.84 -7.73 0.34
C CYS A 24 15.71 -6.73 1.51
N GLN A 25 14.77 -6.95 2.43
CA GLN A 25 14.65 -6.26 3.72
C GLN A 25 15.05 -7.16 4.90
N ARG A 26 15.70 -8.31 4.65
CA ARG A 26 16.24 -9.16 5.72
C ARG A 26 17.44 -8.46 6.39
N LEU A 27 17.13 -7.63 7.39
CA LEU A 27 18.00 -7.52 8.55
C LEU A 27 18.11 -8.91 9.20
N PRO A 28 19.25 -9.26 9.80
CA PRO A 28 19.50 -10.61 10.30
C PRO A 28 18.37 -11.06 11.21
N HIS A 29 17.76 -12.21 10.91
CA HIS A 29 16.85 -12.93 11.79
C HIS A 29 17.64 -13.47 12.99
N ARG A 30 18.05 -12.58 13.90
CA ARG A 30 18.13 -12.90 15.33
C ARG A 30 16.73 -12.67 15.86
N GLY A 31 16.21 -13.62 16.64
CA GLY A 31 14.87 -13.54 17.24
C GLY A 31 14.60 -12.14 17.79
N MET A 32 13.84 -11.34 17.05
CA MET A 32 13.42 -10.03 17.50
C MET A 32 12.31 -10.25 18.50
N GLN A 33 12.64 -10.15 19.79
CA GLN A 33 11.65 -9.73 20.78
C GLN A 33 11.00 -8.46 20.22
N TYR A 34 9.70 -8.52 19.92
CA TYR A 34 8.93 -7.31 19.69
C TYR A 34 9.00 -6.52 20.99
N ASP A 35 9.72 -5.40 20.96
CA ASP A 35 9.76 -4.49 22.09
C ASP A 35 8.32 -4.05 22.38
N ARG A 36 7.78 -4.48 23.52
CA ARG A 36 6.36 -4.34 23.91
C ARG A 36 6.00 -2.91 24.28
N GLN A 37 6.89 -1.95 24.07
CA GLN A 37 6.70 -0.59 24.53
C GLN A 37 5.76 0.17 23.60
N VAL A 38 4.67 0.67 24.19
CA VAL A 38 3.71 1.55 23.52
C VAL A 38 4.45 2.80 23.01
N PRO A 39 4.31 3.19 21.73
CA PRO A 39 4.88 4.42 21.19
C PRO A 39 4.50 5.65 22.01
N GLN A 40 5.46 6.56 22.23
CA GLN A 40 5.26 7.77 23.02
C GLN A 40 4.08 8.61 22.52
N ALA A 41 3.95 8.81 21.20
CA ALA A 41 2.85 9.55 20.59
C ALA A 41 1.45 8.98 20.90
N LEU A 42 1.34 7.69 21.24
CA LEU A 42 0.07 7.12 21.71
C LEU A 42 -0.13 7.27 23.21
N ARG A 43 0.93 7.13 24.00
CA ARG A 43 0.88 7.38 25.45
C ARG A 43 0.46 8.81 25.76
N GLU A 44 0.96 9.77 24.99
CA GLU A 44 0.61 11.19 25.11
C GLU A 44 -0.84 11.47 24.69
N LYS A 45 -1.31 10.83 23.61
CA LYS A 45 -2.64 11.10 23.04
C LYS A 45 -3.77 10.47 23.87
N ILE A 46 -3.56 9.27 24.40
CA ILE A 46 -4.57 8.57 25.20
C ILE A 46 -3.91 7.94 26.43
N PRO A 47 -3.62 8.76 27.46
CA PRO A 47 -3.00 8.25 28.67
C PRO A 47 -3.91 7.21 29.35
N ASN A 48 -3.31 6.24 30.03
CA ASN A 48 -3.98 5.21 30.85
C ASN A 48 -4.83 4.16 30.11
N GLN A 49 -4.71 4.03 28.78
CA GLN A 49 -5.40 2.97 28.06
C GLN A 49 -4.56 1.69 27.93
N LYS A 50 -5.23 0.53 27.87
CA LYS A 50 -4.61 -0.74 27.50
C LYS A 50 -4.50 -0.84 26.00
N PHE A 51 -3.44 -1.50 25.57
CA PHE A 51 -2.88 -1.37 24.24
C PHE A 51 -2.55 -2.77 23.74
N GLU A 52 -3.23 -3.22 22.68
CA GLU A 52 -3.02 -4.54 22.08
C GLU A 52 -2.39 -4.42 20.70
N GLN A 53 -1.40 -5.27 20.44
CA GLN A 53 -0.71 -5.29 19.17
C GLN A 53 -1.47 -6.13 18.15
N ILE A 54 -1.83 -5.54 17.01
CA ILE A 54 -2.34 -6.28 15.86
C ILE A 54 -1.33 -6.28 14.71
N GLU A 55 -1.25 -7.36 13.93
CA GLU A 55 -0.32 -7.46 12.80
C GLU A 55 -0.75 -6.58 11.62
N CYS A 56 -2.06 -6.47 11.39
CA CYS A 56 -2.67 -5.64 10.35
C CYS A 56 -4.11 -5.27 10.70
N LEU A 57 -4.60 -4.15 10.15
CA LEU A 57 -6.02 -3.78 10.15
C LEU A 57 -6.77 -4.54 9.07
N GLN A 58 -7.97 -5.04 9.35
CA GLN A 58 -8.93 -5.33 8.27
C GLN A 58 -9.80 -4.08 8.07
N LEU A 59 -9.68 -3.42 6.91
CA LEU A 59 -10.47 -2.23 6.60
C LEU A 59 -11.87 -2.61 6.08
N ASN A 60 -11.95 -3.65 5.26
CA ASN A 60 -13.19 -4.23 4.74
C ASN A 60 -12.96 -5.67 4.25
N LYS A 61 -13.98 -6.38 3.73
CA LYS A 61 -13.88 -7.77 3.24
C LYS A 61 -12.69 -8.05 2.30
N HIS A 62 -12.24 -7.06 1.54
CA HIS A 62 -11.22 -7.22 0.50
C HIS A 62 -9.90 -6.52 0.82
N LYS A 63 -9.80 -5.76 1.92
CA LYS A 63 -8.65 -4.91 2.21
C LYS A 63 -8.12 -5.06 3.63
N LYS A 64 -6.82 -5.37 3.68
CA LYS A 64 -6.00 -5.47 4.88
C LYS A 64 -4.88 -4.44 4.81
N ILE A 65 -4.68 -3.68 5.89
CA ILE A 65 -3.64 -2.65 6.02
C ILE A 65 -2.57 -3.18 6.98
N CYS A 66 -1.38 -3.43 6.45
CA CYS A 66 -0.26 -3.96 7.21
C CYS A 66 0.86 -2.92 7.34
N LYS A 67 1.89 -3.24 8.13
CA LYS A 67 3.12 -2.44 8.20
C LYS A 67 3.67 -2.20 6.78
N TYR A 68 4.16 -0.99 6.54
CA TYR A 68 4.65 -0.45 5.27
C TYR A 68 3.59 -0.16 4.20
N HIS A 69 2.30 -0.47 4.43
CA HIS A 69 1.26 0.03 3.55
C HIS A 69 1.12 1.55 3.69
N PHE A 70 0.64 2.18 2.63
CA PHE A 70 0.32 3.60 2.60
C PHE A 70 -1.18 3.79 2.70
N VAL A 71 -1.59 4.80 3.46
CA VAL A 71 -3.00 5.11 3.70
C VAL A 71 -3.25 6.60 3.49
N LEU A 72 -4.41 6.92 2.95
CA LEU A 72 -5.00 8.25 2.97
C LEU A 72 -5.80 8.40 4.26
N VAL A 73 -5.56 9.49 4.98
CA VAL A 73 -6.20 9.78 6.25
C VAL A 73 -6.90 11.12 6.16
N ASN A 74 -8.14 11.16 6.64
CA ASN A 74 -8.95 12.36 6.75
C ASN A 74 -9.51 12.45 8.17
N CYS A 75 -8.95 13.34 8.98
CA CYS A 75 -9.39 13.61 10.34
C CYS A 75 -9.69 15.11 10.49
N GLN A 76 -8.65 15.93 10.61
CA GLN A 76 -8.73 17.41 10.60
C GLN A 76 -8.20 17.98 9.29
N THR A 77 -7.12 17.39 8.79
CA THR A 77 -6.52 17.67 7.49
C THR A 77 -6.28 16.35 6.78
N GLU A 78 -6.32 16.39 5.45
CA GLU A 78 -6.03 15.23 4.63
C GLU A 78 -4.50 15.06 4.49
N TYR A 79 -4.02 13.84 4.74
CA TYR A 79 -2.61 13.50 4.52
C TYR A 79 -2.42 12.03 4.20
N ILE A 80 -1.28 11.72 3.61
CA ILE A 80 -0.85 10.35 3.36
C ILE A 80 0.11 9.94 4.48
N GLY A 81 -0.05 8.72 4.99
CA GLY A 81 0.91 8.13 5.91
C GLY A 81 1.35 6.74 5.49
N GLN A 82 2.58 6.38 5.85
CA GLN A 82 3.08 5.01 5.80
C GLN A 82 2.95 4.37 7.18
N VAL A 83 2.30 3.22 7.26
CA VAL A 83 2.11 2.47 8.51
C VAL A 83 3.45 1.95 9.03
N ASN A 84 3.93 2.49 10.14
CA ASN A 84 5.18 2.08 10.79
C ASN A 84 4.98 0.93 11.76
N SER A 85 3.85 0.95 12.45
CA SER A 85 3.45 -0.08 13.40
C SER A 85 1.95 -0.29 13.25
N THR A 86 1.57 -1.56 13.22
CA THR A 86 0.19 -2.00 13.31
C THR A 86 -0.20 -2.31 14.74
N SER A 87 0.79 -2.42 15.65
CA SER A 87 0.55 -2.56 17.08
C SER A 87 -0.26 -1.40 17.67
N PHE A 88 -0.17 -0.26 16.98
CA PHE A 88 -0.51 1.09 17.39
C PHE A 88 -0.50 1.84 16.08
N PHE A 89 -1.64 2.22 15.46
CA PHE A 89 -1.64 2.84 14.13
C PHE A 89 -0.86 4.15 14.12
N VAL A 90 0.45 4.02 13.98
CA VAL A 90 1.45 5.06 13.95
C VAL A 90 1.98 5.05 12.54
N GLN A 91 1.92 6.21 11.93
CA GLN A 91 2.31 6.40 10.56
C GLN A 91 3.32 7.53 10.43
N THR A 92 4.23 7.40 9.48
CA THR A 92 5.07 8.52 9.04
C THR A 92 4.30 9.32 8.00
N THR A 93 4.22 10.64 8.14
CA THR A 93 3.54 11.47 7.14
C THR A 93 4.33 11.51 5.83
N MET A 94 3.62 11.73 4.73
CA MET A 94 4.20 11.86 3.41
C MET A 94 3.89 13.26 2.86
N LYS A 95 4.93 13.94 2.39
CA LYS A 95 4.83 15.24 1.72
C LYS A 95 4.58 15.03 0.22
N ARG A 96 3.60 15.75 -0.34
CA ARG A 96 3.34 15.74 -1.79
C ARG A 96 4.51 16.38 -2.54
N GLY A 97 5.00 15.67 -3.56
CA GLY A 97 6.09 16.11 -4.43
C GLY A 97 5.62 16.56 -5.82
N ARG A 98 6.59 16.68 -6.73
CA ARG A 98 6.37 17.01 -8.15
C ARG A 98 5.79 15.83 -8.93
N VAL A 99 5.44 16.06 -10.19
CA VAL A 99 5.27 14.95 -11.14
C VAL A 99 6.67 14.51 -11.55
N ASN A 100 7.00 13.23 -11.34
CA ASN A 100 8.29 12.67 -11.74
C ASN A 100 8.42 12.70 -13.28
N THR A 101 9.58 13.10 -13.79
CA THR A 101 9.82 13.24 -15.23
C THR A 101 9.93 11.89 -15.96
N TYR A 102 10.44 10.86 -15.30
CA TYR A 102 10.61 9.52 -15.83
C TYR A 102 9.30 8.73 -15.85
N TYR A 103 8.63 8.61 -14.69
CA TYR A 103 7.38 7.87 -14.53
C TYR A 103 6.14 8.66 -14.97
N ARG A 104 6.23 9.99 -15.11
CA ARG A 104 5.09 10.90 -15.36
C ARG A 104 3.95 10.76 -14.33
N MET A 105 4.32 10.37 -13.12
CA MET A 105 3.39 10.13 -12.01
C MET A 105 3.76 11.01 -10.80
N ARG A 106 2.80 11.23 -9.90
CA ARG A 106 2.99 12.08 -8.72
C ARG A 106 3.95 11.44 -7.71
N GLU A 107 4.94 12.21 -7.27
CA GLU A 107 5.84 11.84 -6.18
C GLU A 107 5.27 12.16 -4.81
N PHE A 108 5.70 11.37 -3.81
CA PHE A 108 5.53 11.62 -2.40
C PHE A 108 6.83 11.33 -1.65
N GLU A 109 7.19 12.17 -0.71
CA GLU A 109 8.39 12.05 0.10
C GLU A 109 8.04 11.76 1.55
N LYS A 110 8.62 10.70 2.11
CA LYS A 110 8.46 10.35 3.52
C LYS A 110 9.15 11.39 4.40
N THR A 111 8.40 11.98 5.33
CA THR A 111 8.92 12.97 6.28
C THR A 111 9.56 12.28 7.49
N LYS A 112 10.02 13.07 8.47
CA LYS A 112 10.41 12.56 9.80
C LYS A 112 9.27 12.56 10.81
N GLU A 113 8.12 13.12 10.43
CA GLU A 113 6.99 13.31 11.33
C GLU A 113 6.22 12.01 11.46
N THR A 114 5.88 11.66 12.69
CA THR A 114 5.02 10.50 12.97
C THR A 114 3.80 10.93 13.76
N THR A 115 2.68 10.28 13.48
CA THR A 115 1.42 10.58 14.16
C THR A 115 0.62 9.30 14.36
N SER A 116 -0.26 9.33 15.36
CA SER A 116 -1.22 8.27 15.63
C SER A 116 -2.58 8.58 15.01
N VAL A 117 -3.15 7.59 14.33
CA VAL A 117 -4.40 7.74 13.59
C VAL A 117 -5.45 6.75 14.08
N SER A 118 -6.70 7.21 14.16
CA SER A 118 -7.85 6.33 14.36
C SER A 118 -8.13 5.56 13.08
N SER A 119 -8.42 4.26 13.16
CA SER A 119 -8.79 3.47 11.99
C SER A 119 -10.01 4.04 11.25
N LYS A 120 -10.89 4.76 11.95
CA LYS A 120 -12.08 5.43 11.37
C LYS A 120 -11.74 6.60 10.44
N ASP A 121 -10.56 7.18 10.62
CA ASP A 121 -10.09 8.33 9.83
C ASP A 121 -9.37 7.86 8.56
N ILE A 122 -9.17 6.54 8.38
CA ILE A 122 -8.55 5.98 7.18
C ILE A 122 -9.58 5.92 6.06
N VAL A 123 -9.32 6.68 4.99
CA VAL A 123 -10.19 6.77 3.82
C VAL A 123 -9.88 5.64 2.84
N ALA A 124 -8.60 5.47 2.52
CA ALA A 124 -8.18 4.54 1.46
C ALA A 124 -6.79 3.96 1.74
N ALA A 125 -6.55 2.75 1.24
CA ALA A 125 -5.20 2.22 1.08
C ALA A 125 -4.63 2.68 -0.27
N LEU A 126 -3.43 3.24 -0.25
CA LEU A 126 -2.78 3.79 -1.43
C LEU A 126 -1.63 2.90 -1.91
N ASN A 127 -1.46 2.86 -3.23
CA ASN A 127 -0.40 2.13 -3.91
C ASN A 127 0.74 3.09 -4.25
N LEU A 128 1.60 3.35 -3.27
CA LEU A 128 2.86 4.08 -3.47
C LEU A 128 3.99 3.06 -3.64
N GLN A 129 4.79 3.24 -4.70
CA GLN A 129 5.94 2.41 -5.02
C GLN A 129 7.22 3.21 -4.88
N HIS A 130 8.31 2.57 -4.47
CA HIS A 130 9.59 3.27 -4.33
C HIS A 130 10.06 3.87 -5.66
N ASN A 131 10.51 5.12 -5.66
CA ASN A 131 11.11 5.76 -6.84
C ASN A 131 12.49 5.14 -7.12
N CYS A 132 12.49 4.04 -7.87
CA CYS A 132 13.69 3.25 -8.12
C CYS A 132 14.63 3.89 -9.13
N ASP A 133 14.10 4.71 -10.06
CA ASP A 133 14.92 5.48 -10.98
C ASP A 133 15.80 6.49 -10.24
N GLU A 134 15.21 7.32 -9.36
CA GLU A 134 15.99 8.29 -8.59
C GLU A 134 16.85 7.59 -7.53
N GLY A 135 16.33 6.53 -6.90
CA GLY A 135 17.08 5.75 -5.91
C GLY A 135 18.19 4.87 -6.49
N LYS A 136 18.33 4.81 -7.83
CA LYS A 136 19.30 3.96 -8.56
C LYS A 136 19.38 2.55 -7.98
N CYS A 137 18.20 1.97 -7.71
CA CYS A 137 18.08 0.70 -7.01
C CYS A 137 18.70 -0.44 -7.84
N PRO A 138 19.71 -1.18 -7.32
CA PRO A 138 20.36 -2.24 -8.08
C PRO A 138 19.44 -3.44 -8.29
N MET A 139 19.52 -4.03 -9.47
CA MET A 139 18.89 -5.32 -9.76
C MET A 139 19.84 -6.45 -9.37
N LYS A 140 19.39 -7.36 -8.51
CA LYS A 140 20.18 -8.52 -8.05
C LYS A 140 19.40 -9.82 -8.25
N LYS A 141 20.09 -10.92 -8.56
CA LYS A 141 19.50 -12.28 -8.67
C LYS A 141 19.24 -12.88 -7.30
N THR A 142 18.31 -12.32 -6.54
CA THR A 142 18.06 -12.70 -5.14
C THR A 142 16.70 -13.34 -4.90
N LYS A 143 15.69 -13.06 -5.74
CA LYS A 143 14.33 -13.57 -5.56
C LYS A 143 14.28 -15.02 -5.97
N THR A 144 13.80 -15.87 -5.07
CA THR A 144 13.49 -17.27 -5.41
C THR A 144 12.27 -17.30 -6.34
N MET A 145 12.41 -17.96 -7.49
CA MET A 145 11.28 -18.21 -8.36
C MET A 145 10.37 -19.24 -7.71
N GLN A 146 9.06 -18.97 -7.74
CA GLN A 146 8.06 -19.94 -7.31
C GLN A 146 7.38 -20.54 -8.51
N LEU A 147 7.31 -21.87 -8.54
CA LEU A 147 6.49 -22.64 -9.47
C LEU A 147 5.39 -23.30 -8.64
N GLU A 148 4.12 -23.10 -9.00
CA GLU A 148 2.98 -23.65 -8.24
C GLU A 148 3.00 -23.34 -6.73
N ARG A 149 3.47 -22.14 -6.36
CA ARG A 149 3.66 -21.68 -4.96
C ARG A 149 4.77 -22.42 -4.19
N GLN A 150 5.53 -23.30 -4.83
CA GLN A 150 6.71 -23.93 -4.26
C GLN A 150 7.98 -23.16 -4.64
N ASP A 151 8.85 -22.94 -3.66
CA ASP A 151 10.15 -22.30 -3.87
C ASP A 151 11.05 -23.23 -4.70
N THR A 152 11.55 -22.73 -5.83
CA THR A 152 12.53 -23.45 -6.66
C THR A 152 13.97 -23.12 -6.25
N SER A 153 14.95 -23.85 -6.78
CA SER A 153 16.36 -23.47 -6.66
C SER A 153 16.74 -22.27 -7.55
N ILE A 154 15.86 -21.87 -8.48
CA ILE A 154 16.13 -20.83 -9.47
C ILE A 154 15.98 -19.45 -8.83
N LYS A 155 17.02 -18.63 -9.01
CA LYS A 155 17.05 -17.23 -8.59
C LYS A 155 16.79 -16.32 -9.78
N ILE A 156 15.82 -15.42 -9.64
CA ILE A 156 15.47 -14.40 -10.63
C ILE A 156 15.87 -13.01 -10.15
N ASN A 157 15.99 -12.10 -11.11
CA ASN A 157 16.28 -10.70 -10.88
C ASN A 157 15.21 -10.04 -10.00
N GLN A 158 15.66 -9.25 -9.04
CA GLN A 158 14.82 -8.44 -8.15
C GLN A 158 15.50 -7.10 -7.91
N ILE A 159 14.71 -6.03 -7.90
CA ILE A 159 15.17 -4.70 -7.51
C ILE A 159 15.40 -4.70 -6.00
N CYS A 160 16.62 -4.38 -5.58
CA CYS A 160 16.95 -4.09 -4.19
C CYS A 160 16.82 -2.59 -3.95
N HIS A 161 15.83 -2.18 -3.16
CA HIS A 161 15.59 -0.77 -2.91
C HIS A 161 16.73 -0.14 -2.10
N ALA A 162 17.29 0.96 -2.60
CA ALA A 162 18.17 1.81 -1.82
C ALA A 162 17.37 2.56 -0.75
N ASN A 163 18.05 3.09 0.27
CA ASN A 163 17.40 3.85 1.32
C ASN A 163 17.09 5.28 0.82
N LEU A 164 16.04 5.41 0.02
CA LEU A 164 15.49 6.69 -0.43
C LEU A 164 14.05 6.85 0.08
N ASN A 165 13.71 8.06 0.50
CA ASN A 165 12.42 8.39 1.08
C ASN A 165 11.38 8.81 0.02
N LYS A 166 11.61 8.56 -1.27
CA LYS A 166 10.76 9.02 -2.36
C LYS A 166 9.97 7.88 -2.99
N TYR A 167 8.70 8.15 -3.23
CA TYR A 167 7.73 7.18 -3.72
C TYR A 167 6.89 7.77 -4.84
N ILE A 168 6.39 6.92 -5.72
CA ILE A 168 5.54 7.23 -6.87
C ILE A 168 4.15 6.65 -6.59
N LEU A 169 3.12 7.49 -6.69
CA LEU A 169 1.74 7.04 -6.60
C LEU A 169 1.31 6.37 -7.91
N ASN A 170 0.82 5.14 -7.82
CA ASN A 170 0.15 4.49 -8.95
C ASN A 170 -1.26 5.08 -9.14
N ALA A 171 -1.36 6.10 -9.98
CA ALA A 171 -2.61 6.81 -10.20
C ALA A 171 -3.67 6.00 -11.01
N ALA A 172 -3.28 4.84 -11.57
CA ALA A 172 -4.17 3.92 -12.29
C ALA A 172 -4.56 2.69 -11.42
N SER A 173 -4.52 2.82 -10.09
CA SER A 173 -4.96 1.77 -9.18
C SER A 173 -6.45 1.45 -9.37
N CYS A 174 -6.79 0.16 -9.46
CA CYS A 174 -8.18 -0.31 -9.43
C CYS A 174 -8.78 -0.32 -8.02
N HIS A 175 -7.96 -0.09 -7.00
CA HIS A 175 -8.39 0.07 -5.62
C HIS A 175 -8.40 1.56 -5.26
N ALA A 176 -9.54 2.08 -4.78
CA ALA A 176 -9.71 3.50 -4.48
C ALA A 176 -9.30 4.40 -5.68
N PRO A 177 -9.88 4.18 -6.87
CA PRO A 177 -9.40 4.82 -8.10
C PRO A 177 -9.53 6.35 -8.05
N GLU A 178 -10.61 6.86 -7.45
CA GLU A 178 -10.88 8.30 -7.34
C GLU A 178 -9.80 9.01 -6.53
N GLU A 179 -9.40 8.42 -5.40
CA GLU A 179 -8.35 8.95 -4.53
C GLU A 179 -6.99 8.93 -5.22
N HIS A 180 -6.65 7.84 -5.90
CA HIS A 180 -5.39 7.71 -6.64
C HIS A 180 -5.28 8.72 -7.79
N GLN A 181 -6.38 8.96 -8.51
CA GLN A 181 -6.45 9.92 -9.59
C GLN A 181 -6.33 11.36 -9.08
N ARG A 182 -7.14 11.72 -8.08
CA ARG A 182 -7.12 13.06 -7.46
C ARG A 182 -5.75 13.39 -6.86
N LEU A 183 -5.17 12.47 -6.10
CA LEU A 183 -3.83 12.65 -5.52
C LEU A 183 -2.74 12.65 -6.60
N GLY A 184 -2.92 11.88 -7.67
CA GLY A 184 -2.07 11.87 -8.86
C GLY A 184 -2.08 13.17 -9.65
N ASN A 185 -3.10 14.01 -9.45
CA ASN A 185 -3.46 15.10 -10.36
C ASN A 185 -3.73 14.60 -11.78
N MET A 186 -4.30 13.40 -11.88
CA MET A 186 -4.76 12.84 -13.15
C MET A 186 -6.26 13.01 -13.20
N PHE A 187 -6.74 13.83 -14.14
CA PHE A 187 -8.14 13.91 -14.46
C PHE A 187 -8.35 13.11 -15.75
N PHE A 188 -9.05 12.00 -15.64
CA PHE A 188 -9.53 11.30 -16.83
C PHE A 188 -10.81 11.99 -17.30
N ARG A 189 -10.89 12.25 -18.60
CA ARG A 189 -12.17 12.59 -19.21
C ARG A 189 -13.12 11.43 -18.97
N GLN A 190 -14.30 11.68 -18.42
CA GLN A 190 -15.35 10.67 -18.41
C GLN A 190 -15.66 10.31 -19.86
N VAL A 191 -15.52 9.02 -20.19
CA VAL A 191 -15.87 8.50 -21.50
C VAL A 191 -17.39 8.36 -21.53
N GLY A 192 -18.05 8.99 -22.49
CA GLY A 192 -19.51 8.93 -22.59
C GLY A 192 -19.98 7.51 -22.95
N ALA A 193 -21.20 7.15 -22.56
CA ALA A 193 -21.76 5.82 -22.85
C ALA A 193 -21.69 5.43 -24.35
N ARG A 194 -21.93 6.40 -25.24
CA ARG A 194 -21.79 6.20 -26.69
C ARG A 194 -20.35 5.90 -27.12
N GLU A 195 -19.38 6.60 -26.54
CA GLU A 195 -17.96 6.38 -26.85
C GLU A 195 -17.48 5.03 -26.34
N ILE A 196 -18.01 4.57 -25.19
CA ILE A 196 -17.78 3.21 -24.69
C ILE A 196 -18.37 2.18 -25.68
N ALA A 197 -19.61 2.37 -26.12
CA ALA A 197 -20.26 1.45 -27.07
C ALA A 197 -19.46 1.34 -28.38
N VAL A 198 -19.10 2.47 -28.98
CA VAL A 198 -18.27 2.48 -30.19
C VAL A 198 -16.92 1.82 -29.94
N GLY A 199 -16.26 2.11 -28.81
CA GLY A 199 -14.97 1.50 -28.48
C GLY A 199 -15.06 -0.02 -28.29
N LEU A 200 -16.15 -0.53 -27.72
CA LEU A 200 -16.39 -1.97 -27.58
C LEU A 200 -16.66 -2.63 -28.94
N GLU A 201 -17.51 -2.02 -29.78
CA GLU A 201 -17.79 -2.51 -31.13
C GLU A 201 -16.52 -2.56 -31.97
N THR A 202 -15.74 -1.46 -32.02
CA THR A 202 -14.46 -1.42 -32.73
C THR A 202 -13.46 -2.44 -32.18
N GLY A 203 -13.39 -2.59 -30.85
CA GLY A 203 -12.51 -3.58 -30.23
C GLY A 203 -12.89 -5.02 -30.58
N LEU A 204 -14.19 -5.31 -30.67
CA LEU A 204 -14.71 -6.61 -31.09
C LEU A 204 -14.36 -6.90 -32.55
N GLU A 205 -14.62 -5.96 -33.46
CA GLU A 205 -14.29 -6.11 -34.88
C GLU A 205 -12.80 -6.40 -35.10
N ILE A 206 -11.91 -5.67 -34.40
CA ILE A 206 -10.46 -5.88 -34.47
C ILE A 206 -10.09 -7.27 -33.95
N TRP A 207 -10.70 -7.69 -32.84
CA TRP A 207 -10.44 -9.00 -32.25
C TRP A 207 -10.91 -10.14 -33.16
N GLU A 208 -12.09 -9.99 -33.76
CA GLU A 208 -12.64 -10.94 -34.74
C GLU A 208 -11.73 -11.05 -35.97
N GLN A 209 -11.31 -9.93 -36.56
CA GLN A 209 -10.37 -9.95 -37.69
C GLN A 209 -9.02 -10.59 -37.34
N ALA A 210 -8.51 -10.37 -36.12
CA ALA A 210 -7.24 -10.92 -35.68
C ALA A 210 -7.30 -12.42 -35.36
N CYS A 211 -8.42 -12.90 -34.81
CA CYS A 211 -8.60 -14.30 -34.41
C CYS A 211 -9.23 -15.15 -35.51
N PHE A 212 -10.00 -14.55 -36.41
CA PHE A 212 -10.76 -15.17 -37.50
C PHE A 212 -10.60 -14.35 -38.79
N PRO A 213 -9.39 -14.31 -39.39
CA PRO A 213 -9.14 -13.50 -40.57
C PRO A 213 -9.91 -13.96 -41.84
N ASP A 214 -10.47 -15.17 -41.83
CA ASP A 214 -11.12 -15.81 -42.98
C ASP A 214 -12.65 -15.98 -42.82
N SER A 215 -13.28 -15.37 -41.80
CA SER A 215 -14.74 -15.44 -41.57
C SER A 215 -15.53 -14.34 -42.26
#